data_AF-A0A091N7G9-F1
#
_entry.id   AF-A0A091N7G9-F1
#
_cell.length_a   1.000
_cell.length_b   1.000
_cell.length_c   1.000
_cell.angle_alpha   90.00
_cell.angle_beta   90.00
_cell.angle_gamma   90.00
#
_symmetry.space_group_name_H-M   'P 1'
#
loop_
_entity.id
_entity.type
_entity.pdbx_description
1 polymer ?
#
loop_
_entity_poly.entity_id
_entity_poly.type
_entity_poly.pdbx_seq_one_letter_code
_entity_poly.pdbx_strand_id
1 'polypeptide(L)'
;GREQFHGLGSMYCRGAAAVILTYDVNSLQSLAELEERFLALTDSASADCIFAIVGNKVDLTDDSALPPDENRPEKSVASCSSKVRKQVRAEDAIALYKKILKYKMLDEKDVPAAEKMCFETSAKTGYKVDYLFETVFDMVVPIIVRQKAEGPPQTVDITDYKPAKRTKSGCCA
;
A
#
# COMPACT_ATOMS: atom_id res chain seq x y z
N GLY A 1 -9.46 8.63 -0.19
CA GLY A 1 -10.62 8.33 0.68
C GLY A 1 -11.48 9.57 0.83
N ARG A 2 -12.71 9.48 1.36
CA ARG A 2 -13.46 10.71 1.71
C ARG A 2 -12.78 11.40 2.88
N GLU A 3 -12.65 12.71 2.81
CA GLU A 3 -11.92 13.53 3.80
C GLU A 3 -12.45 13.32 5.22
N GLN A 4 -13.76 13.17 5.39
CA GLN A 4 -14.39 12.89 6.70
C GLN A 4 -13.89 11.63 7.43
N PHE A 5 -13.13 10.74 6.77
CA PHE A 5 -12.54 9.55 7.39
C PHE A 5 -11.01 9.64 7.51
N HIS A 6 -10.40 10.80 7.24
CA HIS A 6 -8.94 10.97 7.26
C HIS A 6 -8.32 10.57 8.61
N GLY A 7 -9.00 10.89 9.72
CA GLY A 7 -8.51 10.63 11.07
C GLY A 7 -8.48 9.15 11.45
N LEU A 8 -9.18 8.29 10.71
CA LEU A 8 -9.21 6.85 10.95
C LEU A 8 -8.07 6.11 10.26
N GLY A 9 -7.37 6.76 9.31
CA GLY A 9 -6.40 6.08 8.48
C GLY A 9 -5.24 5.45 9.26
N SER A 10 -4.78 6.10 10.34
CA SER A 10 -3.77 5.52 11.24
C SER A 10 -4.25 4.23 11.91
N MET A 11 -5.54 4.10 12.25
CA MET A 11 -6.05 2.85 12.84
C MET A 11 -6.02 1.69 11.83
N TYR A 12 -6.34 1.96 10.56
CA TYR A 12 -6.33 0.94 9.50
C TYR A 12 -4.93 0.53 9.08
N CYS A 13 -3.95 1.43 9.19
CA CYS A 13 -2.54 1.12 8.91
C CYS A 13 -1.84 0.41 10.08
N ARG A 14 -2.48 0.28 11.25
CA ARG A 14 -1.85 -0.30 12.43
C ARG A 14 -1.39 -1.74 12.17
N GLY A 15 -0.07 -1.97 12.24
CA GLY A 15 0.53 -3.29 12.02
C GLY A 15 0.46 -3.77 10.56
N ALA A 16 0.18 -2.89 9.60
CA ALA A 16 0.21 -3.23 8.18
C ALA A 16 1.63 -3.66 7.76
N ALA A 17 1.72 -4.75 7.01
CA ALA A 17 2.98 -5.23 6.42
C ALA A 17 3.31 -4.53 5.09
N ALA A 18 2.29 -4.00 4.41
CA ALA A 18 2.45 -3.16 3.24
C ALA A 18 1.39 -2.06 3.18
N VAL A 19 1.76 -0.93 2.60
CA VAL A 19 0.88 0.21 2.32
C VAL A 19 1.03 0.59 0.86
N ILE A 20 -0.09 0.58 0.14
CA ILE A 20 -0.18 0.99 -1.26
C ILE A 20 -0.80 2.39 -1.31
N LEU A 21 0.01 3.37 -1.72
CA LEU A 21 -0.34 4.77 -1.80
C LEU A 21 -0.72 5.10 -3.25
N THR A 22 -2.02 5.31 -3.49
CA THR A 22 -2.54 5.52 -4.86
C THR A 22 -2.88 6.98 -5.11
N TYR A 23 -2.50 7.49 -6.28
CA TYR A 23 -2.88 8.81 -6.81
C TYR A 23 -3.48 8.67 -8.22
N ASP A 24 -4.03 9.75 -8.76
CA ASP A 24 -4.53 9.81 -10.14
C ASP A 24 -3.46 10.43 -11.05
N VAL A 25 -3.03 9.72 -12.09
CA VAL A 25 -1.99 10.22 -13.03
C VAL A 25 -2.39 11.50 -13.78
N ASN A 26 -3.69 11.78 -13.82
CA ASN A 26 -4.28 12.95 -14.46
C ASN A 26 -4.40 14.16 -13.53
N SER A 27 -4.07 14.03 -12.25
CA SER A 27 -4.25 15.08 -11.26
C SER A 27 -3.01 15.23 -10.38
N LEU A 28 -2.24 16.30 -10.63
CA LEU A 28 -1.09 16.64 -9.80
C LEU A 28 -1.50 16.95 -8.35
N GLN A 29 -2.70 17.52 -8.16
CA GLN A 29 -3.29 17.74 -6.85
C GLN A 29 -3.43 16.43 -6.06
N SER A 30 -3.82 15.33 -6.71
CA SER A 30 -3.96 14.04 -6.02
C SER A 30 -2.65 13.49 -5.48
N LEU A 31 -1.51 13.78 -6.14
CA LEU A 31 -0.18 13.43 -5.66
C LEU A 31 0.23 14.33 -4.48
N ALA A 32 -0.03 15.64 -4.59
CA ALA A 32 0.27 16.58 -3.51
C ALA A 32 -0.51 16.28 -2.23
N GLU A 33 -1.80 15.95 -2.34
CA GLU A 33 -2.63 15.54 -1.21
C GLU A 33 -2.16 14.21 -0.59
N LEU A 34 -1.62 13.31 -1.40
CA LEU A 34 -1.02 12.07 -0.93
C LEU A 34 0.25 12.37 -0.12
N GLU A 35 1.09 13.29 -0.61
CA GLU A 35 2.31 13.77 0.05
C GLU A 35 2.04 14.45 1.40
N GLU A 36 0.98 15.25 1.49
CA GLU A 36 0.63 15.91 2.76
C GLU A 36 0.12 14.90 3.81
N ARG A 37 -0.61 13.87 3.35
CA ARG A 37 -1.35 12.98 4.25
C ARG A 37 -0.65 11.67 4.59
N PHE A 38 0.31 11.18 3.79
CA PHE A 38 0.90 9.84 3.99
C PHE A 38 1.63 9.67 5.32
N LEU A 39 2.26 10.73 5.85
CA LEU A 39 3.05 10.64 7.09
C LEU A 39 2.17 10.22 8.27
N ALA A 40 1.07 10.92 8.46
CA ALA A 40 0.12 10.64 9.53
C ALA A 40 -0.54 9.25 9.38
N LEU A 41 -0.69 8.75 8.15
CA LEU A 41 -1.27 7.44 7.88
C LEU A 41 -0.31 6.30 8.21
N THR A 42 0.98 6.48 7.93
CA THR A 42 1.97 5.40 7.97
C THR A 42 2.73 5.31 9.29
N ASP A 43 2.52 6.22 10.24
CA ASP A 43 3.18 6.20 11.55
C ASP A 43 2.81 5.01 12.44
N SER A 44 1.63 4.44 12.22
CA SER A 44 1.17 3.24 12.92
C SER A 44 1.50 1.93 12.20
N ALA A 45 2.11 1.99 11.00
CA ALA A 45 2.48 0.81 10.24
C ALA A 45 3.59 0.01 10.92
N SER A 46 3.79 -1.25 10.47
CA SER A 46 4.92 -2.06 10.94
C SER A 46 6.25 -1.36 10.64
N ALA A 47 7.28 -1.62 11.47
CA ALA A 47 8.63 -1.09 11.24
C ALA A 47 9.20 -1.56 9.89
N ASP A 48 8.90 -2.81 9.51
CA ASP A 48 9.30 -3.40 8.23
C ASP A 48 8.21 -3.24 7.14
N CYS A 49 7.35 -2.23 7.26
CA CYS A 49 6.28 -2.02 6.30
C CYS A 49 6.82 -1.62 4.93
N ILE A 50 6.39 -2.31 3.88
CA ILE A 50 6.71 -1.93 2.49
C ILE A 50 5.77 -0.83 2.00
N PHE A 51 6.31 0.16 1.29
CA PHE A 51 5.53 1.25 0.69
C PHE A 51 5.58 1.15 -0.83
N ALA A 52 4.42 1.18 -1.48
CA ALA A 52 4.31 1.25 -2.93
C ALA A 52 3.57 2.52 -3.36
N ILE A 53 4.08 3.22 -4.36
CA ILE A 53 3.44 4.40 -4.98
C ILE A 53 2.76 3.96 -6.27
N VAL A 54 1.48 4.26 -6.43
CA VAL A 54 0.67 3.76 -7.56
C VAL A 54 -0.06 4.92 -8.25
N GLY A 55 0.35 5.23 -9.47
CA GLY A 55 -0.43 6.07 -10.37
C GLY A 55 -1.56 5.28 -11.00
N ASN A 56 -2.80 5.64 -10.72
CA ASN A 56 -3.99 4.98 -11.27
C ASN A 56 -4.63 5.82 -12.39
N LYS A 57 -5.54 5.20 -13.16
CA LYS A 57 -6.31 5.78 -14.28
C LYS A 57 -5.48 6.10 -15.53
N VAL A 58 -4.47 5.28 -15.81
CA VAL A 58 -3.66 5.43 -17.04
C VAL A 58 -4.46 5.17 -18.32
N ASP A 59 -5.61 4.49 -18.24
CA ASP A 59 -6.55 4.29 -19.36
C ASP A 59 -7.10 5.59 -19.95
N LEU A 60 -7.02 6.72 -19.21
CA LEU A 60 -7.43 8.03 -19.70
C LEU A 60 -6.35 8.74 -20.53
N THR A 61 -5.10 8.26 -20.45
CA THR A 61 -3.92 8.90 -21.05
C THR A 61 -3.20 8.02 -22.05
N ASP A 62 -3.22 6.71 -21.82
CA ASP A 62 -2.43 5.72 -22.53
C ASP A 62 -3.36 4.70 -23.19
N ASP A 63 -3.27 4.60 -24.52
CA ASP A 63 -4.10 3.68 -25.30
C ASP A 63 -3.72 2.22 -25.03
N SER A 64 -2.50 1.94 -24.57
CA SER A 64 -2.04 0.58 -24.25
C SER A 64 -2.71 -0.01 -23.01
N ALA A 65 -3.31 0.83 -22.18
CA ALA A 65 -4.02 0.42 -20.98
C ALA A 65 -5.50 0.11 -21.24
N LEU A 66 -5.99 0.27 -22.47
CA LEU A 66 -7.35 -0.09 -22.87
C LEU A 66 -7.43 -1.58 -23.25
N PRO A 67 -8.54 -2.26 -22.96
CA PRO A 67 -8.74 -3.63 -23.42
C PRO A 67 -8.76 -3.67 -24.97
N PRO A 68 -8.24 -4.74 -25.59
CA PRO A 68 -8.39 -4.94 -27.02
C PRO A 68 -9.88 -5.03 -27.37
N ASP A 69 -10.37 -4.03 -28.09
CA ASP A 69 -11.76 -3.94 -28.51
C ASP A 69 -11.97 -4.83 -29.75
N GLU A 70 -12.59 -6.00 -29.59
CA GLU A 70 -12.91 -6.92 -30.70
C GLU A 70 -13.96 -6.35 -31.67
N ASN A 71 -14.50 -5.15 -31.44
CA ASN A 71 -15.60 -4.61 -32.24
C ASN A 71 -15.44 -3.14 -32.66
N ARG A 72 -14.21 -2.71 -32.96
CA ARG A 72 -13.97 -1.39 -33.56
C ARG A 72 -13.71 -1.52 -35.07
N PRO A 73 -14.57 -0.97 -35.95
CA PRO A 73 -14.25 -0.88 -37.36
C PRO A 73 -13.00 -0.03 -37.53
N GLU A 74 -12.05 -0.51 -38.35
CA GLU A 74 -10.87 0.23 -38.77
C GLU A 74 -11.27 1.64 -39.22
N LYS A 75 -11.04 2.63 -38.35
CA LYS A 75 -11.19 4.04 -38.71
C LYS A 75 -9.92 4.76 -38.34
N SER A 76 -9.08 4.86 -39.37
CA SER A 76 -8.49 6.11 -39.85
C SER A 76 -8.38 7.24 -38.82
N VAL A 77 -7.13 7.61 -38.52
CA VAL A 77 -6.61 8.97 -38.31
C VAL A 77 -7.64 10.02 -37.85
N ALA A 78 -7.45 10.52 -36.62
CA ALA A 78 -8.17 11.63 -36.00
C ALA A 78 -9.60 11.34 -35.50
N SER A 79 -9.70 10.56 -34.41
CA SER A 79 -10.81 10.72 -33.46
C SER A 79 -10.31 11.49 -32.25
N CYS A 80 -10.44 12.81 -32.33
CA CYS A 80 -10.26 13.79 -31.26
C CYS A 80 -11.24 13.52 -30.11
N SER A 81 -10.86 12.67 -29.17
CA SER A 81 -11.37 12.69 -27.80
C SER A 81 -10.30 13.34 -26.95
N SER A 82 -10.67 14.34 -26.16
CA SER A 82 -9.80 15.11 -25.28
C SER A 82 -9.01 14.20 -24.32
N LYS A 83 -7.92 13.59 -24.78
CA LYS A 83 -7.02 12.82 -23.94
C LYS A 83 -6.54 13.77 -22.87
N VAL A 84 -6.96 13.53 -21.63
CA VAL A 84 -6.48 14.33 -20.51
C VAL A 84 -4.97 14.15 -20.51
N ARG A 85 -4.22 15.25 -20.56
CA ARG A 85 -2.77 15.15 -20.55
C ARG A 85 -2.35 14.59 -19.20
N LYS A 86 -1.60 13.50 -19.20
CA LYS A 86 -0.94 12.97 -18.00
C LYS A 86 -0.17 14.11 -17.32
N GLN A 87 -0.57 14.42 -16.09
CA GLN A 87 -0.02 15.55 -15.35
C GLN A 87 1.15 15.13 -14.48
N VAL A 88 1.09 13.91 -13.93
CA VAL A 88 2.12 13.37 -13.04
C VAL A 88 2.97 12.37 -13.81
N ARG A 89 4.28 12.55 -13.80
CA ARG A 89 5.22 11.63 -14.44
C ARG A 89 5.77 10.61 -13.44
N ALA A 90 6.43 9.57 -13.95
CA ALA A 90 7.05 8.54 -13.10
C ALA A 90 8.15 9.12 -12.20
N GLU A 91 8.85 10.15 -12.66
CA GLU A 91 9.91 10.81 -11.87
C GLU A 91 9.35 11.49 -10.61
N ASP A 92 8.13 12.04 -10.69
CA ASP A 92 7.44 12.67 -9.55
C ASP A 92 7.05 11.61 -8.50
N ALA A 93 6.60 10.44 -8.94
CA ALA A 93 6.29 9.31 -8.06
C ALA A 93 7.53 8.76 -7.35
N ILE A 94 8.65 8.65 -8.08
CA ILE A 94 9.95 8.25 -7.51
C ILE A 94 10.44 9.28 -6.49
N ALA A 95 10.28 10.57 -6.78
CA ALA A 95 10.64 11.63 -5.85
C ALA A 95 9.81 11.55 -4.57
N LEU A 96 8.50 11.31 -4.68
CA LEU A 96 7.64 11.08 -3.52
C LEU A 96 8.13 9.87 -2.71
N TYR A 97 8.39 8.73 -3.35
CA TYR A 97 8.88 7.52 -2.67
C TYR A 97 10.16 7.79 -1.87
N LYS A 98 11.15 8.46 -2.47
CA LYS A 98 12.39 8.86 -1.77
C LYS A 98 12.12 9.78 -0.58
N LYS A 99 11.14 10.67 -0.71
CA LYS A 99 10.72 11.54 0.39
C LYS A 99 10.17 10.71 1.56
N ILE A 100 9.33 9.71 1.29
CA ILE A 100 8.80 8.78 2.31
C ILE A 100 9.93 8.08 3.04
N LEU A 101 10.88 7.49 2.31
CA LEU A 101 12.04 6.81 2.90
C LEU A 101 12.83 7.71 3.84
N LYS A 102 13.11 8.95 3.39
CA LYS A 102 13.82 9.95 4.20
C LYS A 102 13.08 10.29 5.49
N TYR A 103 11.75 10.43 5.43
CA TYR A 103 10.96 10.70 6.64
C TYR A 103 10.91 9.52 7.61
N LYS A 104 10.88 8.30 7.10
CA LYS A 104 10.90 7.08 7.92
C LYS A 104 12.30 6.70 8.40
N MET A 105 13.32 7.48 8.02
CA MET A 105 14.73 7.19 8.32
C MET A 105 15.15 5.79 7.86
N LEU A 106 14.61 5.35 6.72
CA LEU A 106 14.97 4.08 6.09
C LEU A 106 16.15 4.29 5.15
N ASP A 107 17.15 3.42 5.26
CA ASP A 107 18.31 3.43 4.36
C ASP A 107 17.93 2.87 2.99
N GLU A 108 18.31 3.57 1.91
CA GLU A 108 18.02 3.17 0.52
C GLU A 108 18.59 1.78 0.15
N LYS A 109 19.51 1.24 0.96
CA LYS A 109 20.10 -0.10 0.77
C LYS A 109 19.24 -1.23 1.32
N ASP A 110 18.42 -0.93 2.32
CA ASP A 110 17.62 -1.92 3.05
C ASP A 110 16.19 -2.04 2.49
N VAL A 111 15.79 -1.09 1.64
CA VAL A 111 14.48 -1.05 0.99
C VAL A 111 14.58 -1.39 -0.50
N PRO A 112 13.50 -1.88 -1.12
CA PRO A 112 13.47 -2.12 -2.55
C PRO A 112 13.73 -0.84 -3.36
N ALA A 113 14.37 -0.99 -4.52
CA ALA A 113 14.65 0.14 -5.42
C ALA A 113 13.36 0.88 -5.79
N ALA A 114 13.43 2.22 -5.89
CA ALA A 114 12.27 3.08 -6.14
C ALA A 114 11.52 2.71 -7.43
N GLU A 115 12.26 2.29 -8.46
CA GLU A 115 11.72 1.84 -9.75
C GLU A 115 10.89 0.56 -9.63
N LYS A 116 11.15 -0.26 -8.62
CA LYS A 116 10.35 -1.46 -8.31
C LYS A 116 9.16 -1.16 -7.41
N MET A 117 9.11 0.03 -6.80
CA MET A 117 8.04 0.43 -5.87
C MET A 117 7.07 1.46 -6.44
N CYS A 118 7.34 1.99 -7.63
CA CYS A 118 6.47 2.95 -8.31
C CYS A 118 5.79 2.28 -9.51
N PHE A 119 4.46 2.25 -9.52
CA PHE A 119 3.66 1.56 -10.51
C PHE A 119 2.68 2.50 -11.20
N GLU A 120 2.30 2.12 -12.41
CA GLU A 120 1.24 2.75 -13.18
C GLU A 120 0.21 1.71 -13.57
N THR A 121 -1.05 1.94 -13.19
CA THR A 121 -2.14 0.95 -13.26
C THR A 121 -3.43 1.57 -13.77
N SER A 122 -4.31 0.72 -14.30
CA SER A 122 -5.72 1.07 -14.45
C SER A 122 -6.58 0.07 -13.71
N ALA A 123 -7.19 0.52 -12.61
CA ALA A 123 -8.20 -0.24 -11.90
C ALA A 123 -9.46 -0.51 -12.74
N LYS A 124 -9.69 0.27 -13.81
CA LYS A 124 -10.86 0.12 -14.69
C LYS A 124 -10.67 -1.05 -15.66
N THR A 125 -9.47 -1.21 -16.22
CA THR A 125 -9.18 -2.21 -17.25
C THR A 125 -8.43 -3.42 -16.72
N GLY A 126 -7.93 -3.35 -15.48
CA GLY A 126 -7.05 -4.36 -14.90
C GLY A 126 -5.59 -4.19 -15.30
N TYR A 127 -5.25 -3.17 -16.11
CA TYR A 127 -3.89 -2.95 -16.58
C TYR A 127 -2.89 -2.84 -15.42
N LYS A 128 -1.94 -3.79 -15.38
CA LYS A 128 -0.86 -3.91 -14.38
C LYS A 128 -1.32 -4.05 -12.91
N VAL A 129 -2.59 -4.32 -12.66
CA VAL A 129 -3.11 -4.50 -11.29
C VAL A 129 -2.55 -5.78 -10.67
N ASP A 130 -2.62 -6.91 -11.38
CA ASP A 130 -2.09 -8.19 -10.88
C ASP A 130 -0.58 -8.11 -10.64
N TYR A 131 0.15 -7.55 -11.61
CA TYR A 131 1.59 -7.31 -11.51
C TYR A 131 1.99 -6.50 -10.26
N LEU A 132 1.25 -5.45 -9.94
CA LEU A 132 1.45 -4.66 -8.72
C LEU A 132 1.32 -5.55 -7.47
N PHE A 133 0.23 -6.30 -7.36
CA PHE A 133 -0.05 -7.11 -6.17
C PHE A 133 0.91 -8.29 -6.03
N GLU A 134 1.23 -8.98 -7.12
CA GLU A 134 2.24 -10.05 -7.15
C GLU A 134 3.61 -9.53 -6.71
N THR A 135 4.04 -8.38 -7.25
CA THR A 135 5.33 -7.77 -6.88
C THR A 135 5.36 -7.44 -5.38
N VAL A 136 4.31 -6.77 -4.86
CA VAL A 136 4.21 -6.45 -3.42
C VAL A 136 4.19 -7.72 -2.57
N PHE A 137 3.45 -8.75 -2.99
CA PHE A 137 3.38 -10.03 -2.29
C PHE A 137 4.75 -10.69 -2.15
N ASP A 138 5.51 -10.79 -3.24
CA ASP A 138 6.85 -11.40 -3.26
C ASP A 138 7.84 -10.69 -2.33
N MET A 139 7.66 -9.39 -2.10
CA MET A 139 8.49 -8.61 -1.18
C MET A 139 8.05 -8.76 0.28
N VAL A 140 6.74 -8.83 0.53
CA VAL A 140 6.16 -8.88 1.89
C VAL A 140 6.30 -10.26 2.52
N VAL A 141 6.12 -11.34 1.74
CA VAL A 141 6.12 -12.71 2.27
C VAL A 141 7.40 -13.06 3.04
N PRO A 142 8.62 -12.79 2.51
CA PRO A 142 9.86 -13.05 3.25
C PRO A 142 9.94 -12.31 4.58
N ILE A 143 9.43 -11.08 4.66
CA ILE A 143 9.41 -10.27 5.88
C ILE A 143 8.50 -10.91 6.93
N ILE A 144 7.27 -11.28 6.54
CA ILE A 144 6.31 -11.92 7.44
C ILE A 144 6.84 -13.24 8.00
N VAL A 145 7.48 -14.06 7.15
CA VAL A 145 8.04 -15.35 7.57
C VAL A 145 9.16 -15.16 8.60
N ARG A 146 10.05 -14.18 8.40
CA ARG A 146 11.11 -13.84 9.37
C ARG A 146 10.54 -13.35 10.70
N GLN A 147 9.58 -12.43 10.67
CA GLN A 147 8.92 -11.92 11.87
C GLN A 147 8.24 -13.03 12.69
N LYS A 148 7.64 -14.03 12.02
CA LYS A 148 7.07 -15.21 12.70
C LYS A 148 8.13 -16.12 13.33
N ALA A 149 9.33 -16.18 12.76
CA ALA A 149 10.42 -17.00 13.28
C ALA A 149 11.13 -16.35 14.48
N GLU A 150 11.16 -15.02 14.53
CA GLU A 150 11.92 -14.23 15.53
C GLU A 150 11.06 -13.72 16.70
N GLY A 151 9.73 -13.68 16.56
CA GLY A 151 8.82 -13.18 17.60
C GLY A 151 8.56 -14.20 18.73
N PRO A 152 8.41 -13.76 20.01
CA PRO A 152 7.84 -14.61 21.04
C PRO A 152 6.41 -15.01 20.62
N PRO A 153 5.93 -16.21 20.98
CA PRO A 153 4.60 -16.65 20.59
C PRO A 153 3.57 -15.61 21.06
N GLN A 154 2.87 -14.98 20.10
CA GLN A 154 1.74 -14.08 20.37
C GLN A 154 0.54 -14.80 20.99
N THR A 155 0.63 -16.12 21.13
CA THR A 155 -0.41 -16.95 21.70
C THR A 155 -0.19 -17.04 23.20
N VAL A 156 -1.12 -16.47 23.97
CA VAL A 156 -1.24 -16.76 25.39
C VAL A 156 -1.69 -18.22 25.50
N ASP A 157 -0.82 -19.09 26.00
CA ASP A 157 -1.21 -20.47 26.29
C ASP A 157 -2.05 -20.50 27.58
N ILE A 158 -3.35 -20.68 27.43
CA ILE A 158 -4.32 -20.67 28.55
C ILE A 158 -4.33 -22.05 29.26
N THR A 159 -3.61 -23.06 28.75
CA THR A 159 -3.65 -24.41 29.31
C THR A 159 -2.96 -24.54 30.68
N ASP A 160 -2.16 -23.55 31.11
CA ASP A 160 -1.46 -23.53 32.40
C ASP A 160 -2.26 -22.91 33.57
N TYR A 161 -3.59 -22.81 33.47
CA TYR A 161 -4.40 -22.43 34.63
C TYR A 161 -4.38 -23.52 35.71
N LYS A 162 -3.43 -23.44 36.64
CA LYS A 162 -3.49 -24.16 37.91
C LYS A 162 -4.53 -23.50 38.81
N PRO A 163 -5.67 -24.15 39.12
CA PRO A 163 -6.59 -23.62 40.10
C PRO A 163 -5.88 -23.54 41.45
N ALA A 164 -5.91 -22.36 42.08
CA ALA A 164 -5.39 -22.18 43.42
C ALA A 164 -6.09 -23.17 44.36
N LYS A 165 -5.30 -24.00 45.06
CA LYS A 165 -5.81 -24.93 46.07
C LYS A 165 -6.58 -24.13 47.11
N ARG A 166 -7.90 -24.34 47.17
CA ARG A 166 -8.75 -23.86 48.27
C ARG A 166 -8.16 -24.34 49.60
N THR A 167 -7.59 -23.43 50.37
CA THR A 167 -7.32 -23.66 51.79
C THR A 167 -8.67 -23.73 52.50
N LYS A 168 -9.05 -24.93 52.97
CA LYS A 168 -10.18 -25.08 53.89
C LYS A 168 -9.80 -24.41 55.20
N SER A 169 -10.40 -23.27 55.52
CA SER A 169 -10.38 -22.73 56.88
C SER A 169 -11.32 -23.59 57.73
N GLY A 170 -10.75 -24.40 58.62
CA GLY A 170 -11.47 -25.08 59.68
C GLY A 170 -11.58 -24.21 60.93
N CYS A 171 -12.76 -24.28 61.57
CA CYS A 171 -13.15 -23.83 62.92
C CYS A 171 -13.23 -22.30 63.15
N CYS A 172 -14.21 -21.79 63.91
CA CYS A 172 -14.65 -22.27 65.24
C CYS A 172 -16.17 -22.18 65.53
N ALA A 173 -16.58 -23.10 66.41
CA ALA A 173 -17.63 -23.10 67.45
C ALA A 173 -19.03 -22.56 67.14
#